data_AF-A0A9D8QR63-F1
#
_entry.id   AF-A0A9D8QR63-F1
#
_cell.length_a   1.000
_cell.length_b   1.000
_cell.length_c   1.000
_cell.angle_alpha   90.00
_cell.angle_beta   90.00
_cell.angle_gamma   90.00
#
_symmetry.space_group_name_H-M   'P 1'
#
loop_
_entity.id
_entity.type
_entity.pdbx_description
1 polymer ?
#
loop_
_entity_poly.entity_id
_entity_poly.type
_entity_poly.pdbx_seq_one_letter_code
_entity_poly.pdbx_strand_id
1 'polypeptide(L)'
;MSDIRKVMNEEIRRLARKEIKAVVAPLLAAGAVQKKRIAELEKRIKVLEAKPSQKAGQPAIVVPEAQEGGKEKQIRLTAARIRKVRTKLAISQEQFAKILGVNTQSVNFWENGKTSPRLILKKQIAAIRDMGKREIAKILTEKGIVVKKAKKAIRKALQKTVTGKQKTVKRLKAVKPAAADKKSQAPAAKSKKTQAPAAPAAKAPAQK
;
A
#
# COMPACT_ATOMS: atom_id res chain seq x y z
N MET A 1 -12.86 76.99 -5.43
CA MET A 1 -11.81 75.95 -5.35
C MET A 1 -12.46 74.65 -4.95
N SER A 2 -12.16 73.55 -5.65
CA SER A 2 -12.74 72.23 -5.37
C SER A 2 -12.35 71.73 -3.97
N ASP A 3 -13.31 71.18 -3.22
CA ASP A 3 -13.09 70.64 -1.88
C ASP A 3 -12.11 69.45 -1.92
N ILE A 4 -10.88 69.66 -1.46
CA ILE A 4 -9.79 68.66 -1.45
C ILE A 4 -10.22 67.35 -0.78
N ARG A 5 -11.03 67.43 0.27
CA ARG A 5 -11.60 66.26 0.97
C ARG A 5 -12.47 65.40 0.05
N LYS A 6 -13.27 66.01 -0.82
CA LYS A 6 -14.13 65.29 -1.77
C LYS A 6 -13.27 64.55 -2.80
N VAL A 7 -12.28 65.23 -3.39
CA VAL A 7 -11.34 64.65 -4.36
C VAL A 7 -10.56 63.47 -3.75
N MET A 8 -10.07 63.61 -2.52
CA MET A 8 -9.36 62.53 -1.80
C MET A 8 -10.27 61.31 -1.56
N ASN A 9 -11.51 61.53 -1.11
CA ASN A 9 -12.45 60.45 -0.87
C ASN A 9 -12.86 59.72 -2.16
N GLU A 10 -12.98 60.44 -3.28
CA GLU A 10 -13.21 59.84 -4.60
C GLU A 10 -12.01 58.97 -5.02
N GLU A 11 -10.79 59.44 -4.79
CA GLU A 11 -9.59 58.68 -5.11
C GLU A 11 -9.44 57.43 -4.24
N ILE A 12 -9.73 57.51 -2.94
CA ILE A 12 -9.78 56.35 -2.03
C ILE A 12 -10.81 55.32 -2.54
N ARG A 13 -12.01 55.77 -2.94
CA ARG A 13 -13.04 54.88 -3.49
C ARG A 13 -12.60 54.25 -4.81
N ARG A 14 -11.94 55.01 -5.67
CA ARG A 14 -11.42 54.53 -6.96
C ARG A 14 -10.36 53.45 -6.75
N LEU A 15 -9.40 53.69 -5.86
CA LEU A 15 -8.35 52.73 -5.50
C LEU A 15 -8.93 51.47 -4.84
N ALA A 16 -9.86 51.62 -3.88
CA ALA A 16 -10.52 50.49 -3.24
C ALA A 16 -11.27 49.61 -4.24
N ARG A 17 -12.03 50.22 -5.18
CA ARG A 17 -12.72 49.48 -6.25
C ARG A 17 -11.73 48.78 -7.19
N LYS A 18 -10.61 49.43 -7.51
CA LYS A 18 -9.56 48.86 -8.36
C LYS A 18 -8.94 47.63 -7.70
N GLU A 19 -8.65 47.71 -6.40
CA GLU A 19 -8.05 46.61 -5.63
C GLU A 19 -9.02 45.43 -5.47
N ILE A 20 -10.28 45.70 -5.11
CA ILE A 20 -11.32 44.68 -5.03
C ILE A 20 -11.48 43.96 -6.38
N LYS A 21 -11.49 44.72 -7.48
CA LYS A 21 -11.59 44.13 -8.83
C LYS A 21 -10.37 43.28 -9.16
N ALA A 22 -9.16 43.71 -8.79
CA ALA A 22 -7.94 42.94 -9.03
C ALA A 22 -7.96 41.58 -8.33
N VAL A 23 -8.48 41.52 -7.10
CA VAL A 23 -8.59 40.28 -6.31
C VAL A 23 -9.75 39.39 -6.78
N VAL A 24 -10.92 39.98 -7.06
CA VAL A 24 -12.15 39.23 -7.35
C VAL A 24 -12.22 38.76 -8.82
N ALA A 25 -11.66 39.51 -9.77
CA ALA A 25 -11.67 39.14 -11.19
C ALA A 25 -11.10 37.73 -11.50
N PRO A 26 -9.92 37.33 -11.00
CA PRO A 26 -9.40 35.98 -11.24
C PRO A 26 -10.27 34.89 -10.59
N LEU A 27 -10.88 35.16 -9.43
CA LEU A 27 -11.80 34.22 -8.77
C LEU A 27 -13.07 34.01 -9.58
N LEU A 28 -13.68 35.08 -10.09
CA LEU A 28 -14.84 34.99 -10.98
C LEU A 28 -14.50 34.27 -12.29
N ALA A 29 -13.31 34.52 -12.85
CA ALA A 29 -12.83 33.81 -14.04
C ALA A 29 -12.65 32.31 -13.77
N ALA A 30 -12.06 31.93 -12.63
CA ALA A 30 -11.95 30.54 -12.21
C ALA A 30 -13.33 29.87 -12.03
N GLY A 31 -14.29 30.57 -11.41
CA GLY A 31 -15.66 30.10 -11.28
C GLY A 31 -16.37 29.90 -12.63
N ALA A 32 -16.13 30.77 -13.61
CA ALA A 32 -16.66 30.61 -14.95
C ALA A 32 -16.08 29.38 -15.67
N VAL A 33 -14.78 29.12 -15.53
CA VAL A 33 -14.13 27.92 -16.06
C VAL A 33 -14.69 26.65 -15.41
N GLN A 34 -14.87 26.65 -14.08
CA GLN A 34 -15.45 25.53 -13.36
C GLN A 34 -16.89 25.23 -13.81
N LYS A 35 -17.73 26.27 -13.96
CA LYS A 35 -19.10 26.10 -14.48
C LYS A 35 -19.13 25.50 -15.88
N LYS A 36 -18.22 25.92 -16.77
CA LYS A 36 -18.07 25.31 -18.11
C LYS A 36 -17.67 23.84 -18.01
N ARG A 37 -16.75 23.49 -17.10
CA ARG A 37 -16.32 22.11 -16.90
C ARG A 37 -17.43 21.24 -16.34
N ILE A 38 -18.22 21.76 -15.39
CA ILE A 38 -19.40 21.07 -14.85
C ILE A 38 -20.40 20.79 -15.98
N ALA A 39 -20.75 21.79 -16.79
CA ALA A 39 -21.66 21.61 -17.91
C ALA A 39 -21.14 20.60 -18.95
N GLU A 40 -19.84 20.58 -19.22
CA GLU A 40 -19.22 19.59 -20.09
C GLU A 40 -19.30 18.17 -19.51
N LEU A 41 -19.02 18.01 -18.22
CA LEU A 41 -19.11 16.73 -17.53
C LEU A 41 -20.55 16.22 -17.48
N GLU A 42 -21.51 17.09 -17.18
CA GLU A 42 -22.94 16.76 -17.20
C GLU A 42 -23.40 16.33 -18.60
N LYS A 43 -22.94 17.01 -19.65
CA LYS A 43 -23.20 16.59 -21.04
C LYS A 43 -22.60 15.22 -21.34
N ARG A 44 -21.35 14.96 -20.91
CA ARG A 44 -20.69 13.66 -21.08
C ARG A 44 -21.43 12.55 -20.33
N ILE A 45 -21.85 12.83 -19.10
CA ILE A 45 -22.66 11.91 -18.29
C ILE A 45 -23.96 11.61 -19.02
N LYS A 46 -24.70 12.64 -19.47
CA LYS A 46 -25.94 12.45 -20.24
C LYS A 46 -25.73 11.63 -21.52
N VAL A 47 -24.64 11.85 -22.27
CA VAL A 47 -24.33 11.07 -23.49
C VAL A 47 -23.97 9.61 -23.16
N LEU A 48 -23.25 9.37 -22.06
CA LEU A 48 -22.89 8.03 -21.60
C LEU A 48 -24.11 7.28 -21.03
N GLU A 49 -24.94 7.97 -20.27
CA GLU A 49 -26.19 7.45 -19.71
C GLU A 49 -27.25 7.21 -20.78
N ALA A 50 -27.32 8.07 -21.81
CA ALA A 50 -28.18 7.90 -22.98
C ALA A 50 -27.67 6.81 -23.96
N LYS A 51 -26.49 6.23 -23.70
CA LYS A 51 -26.03 5.00 -24.35
C LYS A 51 -26.18 3.78 -23.43
N PRO A 52 -27.38 3.40 -22.96
CA PRO A 52 -27.54 2.18 -22.18
C PRO A 52 -27.33 0.88 -23.00
N SER A 53 -26.90 0.93 -24.28
CA SER A 53 -26.85 -0.26 -25.14
C SER A 53 -25.64 -0.37 -26.09
N GLN A 54 -24.56 0.38 -25.89
CA GLN A 54 -23.27 0.10 -26.56
C GLN A 54 -22.24 -0.48 -25.58
N LYS A 55 -22.68 -1.47 -24.79
CA LYS A 55 -21.86 -2.59 -24.33
C LYS A 55 -22.09 -3.78 -25.28
N ALA A 56 -21.87 -3.55 -26.56
CA ALA A 56 -21.69 -4.60 -27.55
C ALA A 56 -20.41 -4.23 -28.32
N GLY A 57 -19.30 -4.88 -27.98
CA GLY A 57 -18.04 -4.72 -28.72
C GLY A 57 -16.82 -4.22 -27.94
N GLN A 58 -16.51 -4.79 -26.76
CA GLN A 58 -15.13 -5.09 -26.35
C GLN A 58 -15.13 -6.42 -25.55
N PRO A 59 -14.14 -7.32 -25.73
CA PRO A 59 -14.26 -8.71 -25.36
C PRO A 59 -14.10 -8.97 -23.84
N ALA A 60 -15.02 -9.79 -23.32
CA ALA A 60 -14.89 -10.76 -22.24
C ALA A 60 -14.35 -10.32 -20.84
N ILE A 61 -15.28 -9.96 -19.94
CA ILE A 61 -15.63 -10.92 -18.88
C ILE A 61 -17.11 -11.19 -19.02
N VAL A 62 -17.41 -12.31 -19.66
CA VAL A 62 -18.73 -12.87 -19.88
C VAL A 62 -19.34 -13.13 -18.50
N VAL A 63 -20.45 -12.46 -18.18
CA VAL A 63 -21.46 -13.04 -17.30
C VAL A 63 -22.33 -13.87 -18.24
N PRO A 64 -22.25 -15.21 -18.22
CA PRO A 64 -23.29 -16.00 -18.84
C PRO A 64 -24.51 -15.86 -17.94
N GLU A 65 -25.51 -15.14 -18.43
CA GLU A 65 -26.88 -15.42 -18.05
C GLU A 65 -27.24 -16.74 -18.74
N ALA A 66 -26.97 -17.84 -18.03
CA ALA A 66 -27.60 -19.12 -18.29
C ALA A 66 -28.79 -19.20 -17.35
N GLN A 67 -29.98 -19.16 -17.93
CA GLN A 67 -31.19 -19.59 -17.26
C GLN A 67 -31.10 -21.10 -16.97
N GLU A 68 -31.79 -21.46 -15.88
CA GLU A 68 -32.23 -22.79 -15.45
C GLU A 68 -31.24 -23.72 -14.70
N GLY A 69 -31.64 -24.00 -13.46
CA GLY A 69 -31.57 -25.35 -12.90
C GLY A 69 -30.26 -25.76 -12.25
N GLY A 70 -29.92 -25.19 -11.09
CA GLY A 70 -28.81 -25.78 -10.31
C GLY A 70 -28.42 -25.05 -9.05
N LYS A 71 -29.20 -25.24 -7.97
CA LYS A 71 -28.89 -24.92 -6.56
C LYS A 71 -28.02 -23.68 -6.40
N GLU A 72 -28.66 -22.52 -6.22
CA GLU A 72 -28.03 -21.32 -5.67
C GLU A 72 -27.32 -21.68 -4.35
N LYS A 73 -26.04 -22.03 -4.42
CA LYS A 73 -25.22 -22.17 -3.23
C LYS A 73 -25.07 -20.76 -2.69
N GLN A 74 -25.96 -20.37 -1.78
CA GLN A 74 -25.84 -19.18 -0.96
C GLN A 74 -24.36 -19.04 -0.58
N ILE A 75 -23.68 -18.06 -1.19
CA ILE A 75 -22.24 -17.94 -1.00
C ILE A 75 -22.05 -17.32 0.38
N ARG A 76 -22.01 -18.17 1.39
CA ARG A 76 -21.69 -17.80 2.78
C ARG A 76 -20.23 -17.38 2.83
N LEU A 77 -19.99 -16.10 2.66
CA LEU A 77 -18.70 -15.44 2.82
C LEU A 77 -18.62 -14.86 4.22
N THR A 78 -18.19 -15.70 5.17
CA THR A 78 -17.78 -15.26 6.50
C THR A 78 -16.44 -14.52 6.40
N ALA A 79 -16.19 -13.61 7.34
CA ALA A 79 -14.93 -12.86 7.47
C ALA A 79 -13.68 -13.77 7.38
N ALA A 80 -13.70 -14.88 8.12
CA ALA A 80 -12.62 -15.88 8.10
C ALA A 80 -12.40 -16.50 6.70
N ARG A 81 -13.45 -16.66 5.90
CA ARG A 81 -13.35 -17.25 4.56
C ARG A 81 -12.70 -16.28 3.57
N ILE A 82 -13.03 -14.99 3.65
CA ILE A 82 -12.40 -13.94 2.84
C ILE A 82 -10.89 -13.90 3.14
N ARG A 83 -10.51 -13.93 4.43
CA ARG A 83 -9.11 -14.00 4.84
C ARG A 83 -8.41 -15.25 4.32
N LYS A 84 -9.06 -16.43 4.38
CA LYS A 84 -8.52 -17.70 3.83
C LYS A 84 -8.30 -17.64 2.32
N VAL A 85 -9.20 -17.01 1.57
CA VAL A 85 -9.04 -16.81 0.12
C VAL A 85 -7.81 -15.93 -0.14
N ARG A 86 -7.68 -14.81 0.56
CA ARG A 86 -6.53 -13.92 0.42
C ARG A 86 -5.20 -14.61 0.74
N THR A 87 -5.14 -15.36 1.84
CA THR A 87 -3.91 -16.07 2.24
C THR A 87 -3.57 -17.20 1.29
N LYS A 88 -4.57 -17.96 0.80
CA LYS A 88 -4.36 -19.01 -0.22
C LYS A 88 -3.74 -18.44 -1.49
N LEU A 89 -4.12 -17.22 -1.86
CA LEU A 89 -3.61 -16.52 -3.04
C LEU A 89 -2.31 -15.74 -2.78
N ALA A 90 -1.84 -15.67 -1.53
CA ALA A 90 -0.63 -14.97 -1.10
C ALA A 90 -0.56 -13.49 -1.52
N ILE A 91 -1.71 -12.81 -1.55
CA ILE A 91 -1.82 -11.38 -1.94
C ILE A 91 -2.05 -10.47 -0.72
N SER A 92 -1.59 -9.23 -0.82
CA SER A 92 -1.85 -8.20 0.21
C SER A 92 -3.31 -7.73 0.18
N GLN A 93 -3.79 -7.13 1.27
CA GLN A 93 -5.14 -6.54 1.32
C GLN A 93 -5.31 -5.46 0.23
N GLU A 94 -4.27 -4.66 -0.01
CA GLU A 94 -4.27 -3.64 -1.07
C GLU A 94 -4.39 -4.25 -2.46
N GLN A 95 -3.68 -5.35 -2.73
CA GLN A 95 -3.75 -6.06 -4.01
C GLN A 95 -5.14 -6.65 -4.23
N PHE A 96 -5.70 -7.28 -3.18
CA PHE A 96 -7.05 -7.83 -3.23
C PHE A 96 -8.11 -6.75 -3.48
N ALA A 97 -7.98 -5.60 -2.82
CA ALA A 97 -8.85 -4.44 -3.01
C ALA A 97 -8.80 -3.92 -4.46
N LYS A 98 -7.60 -3.82 -5.05
CA LYS A 98 -7.43 -3.39 -6.46
C LYS A 98 -7.96 -4.38 -7.48
N ILE A 99 -7.88 -5.69 -7.20
CA ILE A 99 -8.48 -6.71 -8.07
C ILE A 99 -10.00 -6.52 -8.08
N LEU A 100 -10.60 -6.32 -6.91
CA LEU A 100 -12.03 -6.10 -6.72
C LEU A 100 -12.52 -4.68 -7.09
N GLY A 101 -11.61 -3.72 -7.29
CA GLY A 101 -11.98 -2.31 -7.55
C GLY A 101 -12.54 -1.58 -6.33
N VAL A 102 -12.20 -2.01 -5.11
CA VAL A 102 -12.66 -1.40 -3.86
C VAL A 102 -11.51 -0.78 -3.06
N ASN A 103 -11.84 -0.01 -2.02
CA ASN A 103 -10.83 0.52 -1.11
C ASN A 103 -10.29 -0.58 -0.16
N THR A 104 -9.02 -0.44 0.24
CA THR A 104 -8.33 -1.35 1.17
C THR A 104 -9.04 -1.43 2.53
N GLN A 105 -9.62 -0.32 3.01
CA GLN A 105 -10.38 -0.33 4.27
C GLN A 105 -11.63 -1.22 4.20
N SER A 106 -12.32 -1.26 3.05
CA SER A 106 -13.50 -2.11 2.87
C SER A 106 -13.13 -3.59 3.03
N VAL A 107 -12.01 -4.01 2.44
CA VAL A 107 -11.47 -5.37 2.62
C VAL A 107 -11.14 -5.66 4.09
N ASN A 108 -10.52 -4.70 4.79
CA ASN A 108 -10.19 -4.85 6.21
C ASN A 108 -11.46 -5.06 7.06
N PHE A 109 -12.51 -4.28 6.83
CA PHE A 109 -13.78 -4.43 7.55
C PHE A 109 -14.46 -5.76 7.28
N TRP A 110 -14.37 -6.29 6.05
CA TRP A 110 -14.88 -7.61 5.73
C TRP A 110 -14.09 -8.74 6.39
N GLU A 111 -12.75 -8.64 6.41
CA GLU A 111 -11.88 -9.62 7.09
C GLU A 111 -12.07 -9.62 8.61
N ASN A 112 -12.48 -8.48 9.18
CA ASN A 112 -12.76 -8.31 10.61
C ASN A 112 -14.25 -8.50 10.95
N GLY A 113 -15.11 -8.80 9.97
CA GLY A 113 -16.54 -9.05 10.20
C GLY A 113 -17.38 -7.83 10.57
N LYS A 114 -16.83 -6.61 10.48
CA LYS A 114 -17.56 -5.36 10.76
C LYS A 114 -18.65 -5.08 9.72
N THR A 115 -18.46 -5.56 8.50
CA THR A 115 -19.40 -5.33 7.39
C THR A 115 -19.39 -6.52 6.44
N SER A 116 -20.52 -6.81 5.77
CA SER A 116 -20.59 -7.85 4.75
C SER A 116 -20.42 -7.25 3.34
N PRO A 117 -19.72 -7.92 2.40
CA PRO A 117 -19.65 -7.46 1.02
C PRO A 117 -21.03 -7.42 0.36
N ARG A 118 -21.24 -6.51 -0.61
CA ARG A 118 -22.47 -6.50 -1.44
C ARG A 118 -22.56 -7.76 -2.30
N LEU A 119 -23.76 -8.15 -2.72
CA LEU A 119 -23.99 -9.39 -3.49
C LEU A 119 -23.10 -9.51 -4.74
N ILE A 120 -22.88 -8.40 -5.46
CA ILE A 120 -21.99 -8.34 -6.63
C ILE A 120 -20.55 -8.70 -6.24
N LEU A 121 -20.05 -8.10 -5.16
CA LEU A 121 -18.71 -8.36 -4.64
C LEU A 121 -18.59 -9.79 -4.10
N LYS A 122 -19.65 -10.37 -3.54
CA LYS A 122 -19.66 -11.78 -3.11
C LYS A 122 -19.44 -12.72 -4.31
N LYS A 123 -20.09 -12.45 -5.44
CA LYS A 123 -19.89 -13.21 -6.69
C LYS A 123 -18.46 -13.03 -7.23
N GLN A 124 -17.92 -11.82 -7.22
CA GLN A 124 -16.54 -11.56 -7.63
C GLN A 124 -15.51 -12.26 -6.73
N ILE A 125 -15.71 -12.26 -5.42
CA ILE A 125 -14.84 -12.96 -4.46
C ILE A 125 -14.89 -14.47 -4.70
N ALA A 126 -16.06 -15.02 -5.04
CA ALA A 126 -16.19 -16.43 -5.40
C ALA A 126 -15.45 -16.76 -6.71
N ALA A 127 -15.57 -15.91 -7.75
CA ALA A 127 -14.81 -16.06 -8.98
C ALA A 127 -13.28 -16.01 -8.72
N ILE A 128 -12.81 -15.06 -7.90
CA ILE A 128 -11.38 -14.96 -7.54
C ILE A 128 -10.91 -16.15 -6.71
N ARG A 129 -11.77 -16.75 -5.88
CA ARG A 129 -11.43 -17.98 -5.13
C ARG A 129 -11.16 -19.14 -6.08
N ASP A 130 -11.91 -19.22 -7.17
CA ASP A 130 -11.84 -20.29 -8.14
C ASP A 130 -10.71 -20.05 -9.16
N MET A 131 -10.28 -18.80 -9.34
CA MET A 131 -9.09 -18.42 -10.11
C MET A 131 -7.77 -18.84 -9.42
N GLY A 132 -6.80 -19.26 -10.22
CA GLY A 132 -5.50 -19.72 -9.74
C GLY A 132 -4.52 -18.58 -9.39
N LYS A 133 -3.53 -18.85 -8.54
CA LYS A 133 -2.44 -17.90 -8.17
C LYS A 133 -1.79 -17.23 -9.38
N ARG A 134 -1.63 -17.98 -10.49
CA ARG A 134 -0.98 -17.54 -11.73
C ARG A 134 -1.80 -16.49 -12.48
N GLU A 135 -3.12 -16.65 -12.53
CA GLU A 135 -4.03 -15.71 -13.21
C GLU A 135 -4.10 -14.40 -12.44
N ILE A 136 -4.13 -14.48 -11.11
CA ILE A 136 -4.13 -13.29 -10.27
C ILE A 136 -2.82 -12.50 -10.41
N ALA A 137 -1.68 -13.18 -10.55
CA ALA A 137 -0.41 -12.51 -10.81
C ALA A 137 -0.41 -11.77 -12.16
N LYS A 138 -1.04 -12.33 -13.20
CA LYS A 138 -1.23 -11.65 -14.49
C LYS A 138 -2.13 -10.43 -14.35
N ILE A 139 -3.29 -10.58 -13.70
CA ILE A 139 -4.24 -9.48 -13.45
C ILE A 139 -3.58 -8.34 -12.64
N LEU A 140 -2.74 -8.66 -11.66
CA LEU A 140 -2.01 -7.65 -10.89
C LEU A 140 -0.94 -6.93 -11.71
N THR A 141 -0.33 -7.62 -12.68
CA THR A 141 0.67 -7.06 -13.60
C THR A 141 0.00 -6.17 -14.64
N GLU A 142 -1.12 -6.61 -15.23
CA GLU A 142 -1.95 -5.83 -16.15
C GLU A 142 -2.51 -4.56 -15.48
N LYS A 143 -2.92 -4.65 -14.21
CA LYS A 143 -3.34 -3.49 -13.42
C LYS A 143 -2.17 -2.62 -12.92
N GLY A 144 -0.93 -2.88 -13.34
CA GLY A 144 0.24 -2.03 -13.09
C GLY A 144 0.72 -1.98 -11.64
N ILE A 145 0.46 -3.03 -10.84
CA ILE A 145 0.76 -3.01 -9.40
C ILE A 145 2.16 -3.59 -9.15
N VAL A 146 3.17 -2.72 -9.21
CA VAL A 146 4.54 -3.07 -8.84
C VAL A 146 4.62 -3.34 -7.33
N VAL A 147 5.06 -4.54 -6.95
CA VAL A 147 5.22 -4.99 -5.55
C VAL A 147 6.36 -4.20 -4.87
N LYS A 148 6.08 -2.96 -4.45
CA LYS A 148 7.06 -2.04 -3.85
C LYS A 148 7.65 -2.55 -2.52
N LYS A 149 6.94 -3.43 -1.81
CA LYS A 149 7.33 -3.85 -0.45
C LYS A 149 8.52 -4.83 -0.43
N ALA A 150 8.62 -5.75 -1.39
CA ALA A 150 9.72 -6.71 -1.46
C ALA A 150 11.06 -6.04 -1.78
N LYS A 151 11.10 -5.13 -2.78
CA LYS A 151 12.31 -4.35 -3.12
C LYS A 151 12.80 -3.46 -1.98
N LYS A 152 11.89 -2.83 -1.22
CA LYS A 152 12.25 -1.95 -0.07
C LYS A 152 12.82 -2.75 1.11
N ALA A 153 12.27 -3.93 1.40
CA ALA A 153 12.77 -4.80 2.46
C ALA A 153 14.17 -5.36 2.13
N ILE A 154 14.38 -5.81 0.89
CA ILE A 154 15.69 -6.27 0.41
C ILE A 154 16.72 -5.14 0.45
N ARG A 155 16.37 -3.93 -0.02
CA ARG A 155 17.25 -2.75 0.01
C ARG A 155 17.63 -2.34 1.44
N LYS A 156 16.67 -2.41 2.38
CA LYS A 156 16.90 -2.10 3.81
C LYS A 156 17.79 -3.16 4.48
N ALA A 157 17.63 -4.44 4.15
CA ALA A 157 18.48 -5.52 4.63
C ALA A 157 19.92 -5.38 4.11
N LEU A 158 20.09 -5.07 2.82
CA LEU A 158 21.39 -4.85 2.20
C LEU A 158 22.12 -3.64 2.84
N GLN A 159 21.43 -2.53 3.09
CA GLN A 159 21.99 -1.35 3.77
C GLN A 159 22.42 -1.63 5.23
N LYS A 160 21.73 -2.53 5.94
CA LYS A 160 22.10 -2.93 7.31
C LYS A 160 23.40 -3.77 7.32
N THR A 161 23.62 -4.61 6.32
CA THR A 161 24.87 -5.38 6.19
C THR A 161 26.08 -4.50 5.84
N VAL A 162 25.88 -3.47 5.03
CA VAL A 162 26.95 -2.51 4.65
C VAL A 162 27.35 -1.61 5.83
N THR A 163 26.37 -1.13 6.61
CA THR A 163 26.63 -0.28 7.79
C THR A 163 27.23 -1.05 8.97
N GLY A 164 26.89 -2.32 9.15
CA GLY A 164 27.53 -3.21 10.12
C GLY A 164 29.01 -3.45 9.80
N LYS A 165 29.33 -3.73 8.53
CA LYS A 165 30.70 -4.00 8.06
C LYS A 165 31.59 -2.74 8.14
N GLN A 166 31.05 -1.56 7.85
CA GLN A 166 31.77 -0.28 8.02
C GLN A 166 32.12 0.02 9.48
N LYS A 167 31.26 -0.33 10.46
CA LYS A 167 31.59 -0.20 11.89
C LYS A 167 32.69 -1.16 12.32
N THR A 168 32.73 -2.39 11.79
CA THR A 168 33.80 -3.36 12.10
C THR A 168 35.15 -2.93 11.52
N VAL A 169 35.18 -2.42 10.28
CA VAL A 169 36.41 -1.95 9.65
C VAL A 169 36.95 -0.68 10.34
N LYS A 170 36.07 0.23 10.78
CA LYS A 170 36.48 1.43 11.55
C LYS A 170 37.02 1.09 12.95
N ARG A 171 36.51 0.02 13.58
CA ARG A 171 36.98 -0.48 14.89
C ARG A 171 38.30 -1.25 14.78
N LEU A 172 38.52 -1.96 13.68
CA LEU A 172 39.79 -2.66 13.40
C LEU A 172 40.91 -1.70 12.97
N LYS A 173 40.58 -0.55 12.37
CA LYS A 173 41.57 0.50 12.04
C LYS A 173 41.97 1.38 13.24
N ALA A 174 41.24 1.29 14.37
CA ALA A 174 41.55 2.01 15.61
C ALA A 174 42.40 1.21 16.61
N VAL A 175 42.81 -0.02 16.29
CA VAL A 175 43.58 -0.87 17.22
C VAL A 175 44.82 -1.44 16.51
N LYS A 176 45.93 -0.66 16.49
CA LYS A 176 47.34 -1.04 16.80
C LYS A 176 48.40 -0.16 16.09
N PRO A 177 49.66 -0.09 16.57
CA PRO A 177 50.20 -0.45 17.90
C PRO A 177 51.01 0.69 18.58
N ALA A 178 51.11 0.64 19.92
CA ALA A 178 52.14 1.34 20.69
C ALA A 178 53.43 0.49 20.73
N ALA A 179 54.59 1.13 20.65
CA ALA A 179 55.92 0.50 20.72
C ALA A 179 56.74 1.04 21.91
N ALA A 180 57.39 0.10 22.63
CA ALA A 180 58.53 0.20 23.58
C ALA A 180 58.30 1.01 24.89
N ASP A 181 58.77 0.62 26.10
CA ASP A 181 59.97 -0.13 26.49
C ASP A 181 59.85 -0.70 27.95
N LYS A 182 60.59 -1.78 28.23
CA LYS A 182 61.15 -2.29 29.52
C LYS A 182 60.32 -2.76 30.75
N LYS A 183 60.53 -4.07 31.03
CA LYS A 183 61.17 -4.68 32.24
C LYS A 183 60.29 -5.56 33.16
N SER A 184 60.90 -6.72 33.48
CA SER A 184 60.80 -7.58 34.67
C SER A 184 59.62 -8.55 34.89
N GLN A 185 60.01 -9.83 34.78
CA GLN A 185 59.81 -10.95 35.72
C GLN A 185 58.54 -11.83 35.61
N ALA A 186 58.83 -13.10 35.27
CA ALA A 186 58.03 -14.31 35.49
C ALA A 186 58.15 -14.74 36.99
N PRO A 187 57.50 -15.82 37.51
CA PRO A 187 57.44 -17.16 36.89
C PRO A 187 56.18 -18.04 37.11
N ALA A 188 56.14 -19.11 36.29
CA ALA A 188 55.73 -20.50 36.56
C ALA A 188 54.34 -20.83 37.15
N ALA A 189 53.57 -21.70 36.45
CA ALA A 189 53.63 -23.16 36.62
C ALA A 189 52.43 -23.89 35.96
N LYS A 190 52.74 -24.98 35.22
CA LYS A 190 52.10 -26.33 35.16
C LYS A 190 50.55 -26.41 35.17
N SER A 191 49.85 -27.22 34.35
CA SER A 191 50.15 -28.57 33.84
C SER A 191 49.05 -29.06 32.88
N LYS A 192 49.48 -29.80 31.85
CA LYS A 192 48.90 -31.01 31.22
C LYS A 192 47.45 -31.40 31.55
N LYS A 193 46.63 -31.76 30.55
CA LYS A 193 46.52 -33.12 29.98
C LYS A 193 45.25 -33.25 29.10
N THR A 194 45.45 -33.78 27.89
CA THR A 194 44.54 -34.55 27.01
C THR A 194 43.45 -35.33 27.77
N GLN A 195 42.23 -35.60 27.28
CA GLN A 195 41.88 -36.34 26.05
C GLN A 195 40.33 -36.39 25.91
N ALA A 196 39.81 -36.42 24.68
CA ALA A 196 38.41 -36.77 24.34
C ALA A 196 38.21 -38.31 24.36
N PRO A 197 37.12 -38.92 23.83
CA PRO A 197 35.66 -38.73 23.97
C PRO A 197 34.94 -40.07 24.35
N ALA A 198 33.64 -40.07 24.73
CA ALA A 198 32.69 -41.17 24.47
C ALA A 198 31.28 -40.87 25.04
N ALA A 199 30.26 -41.09 24.20
CA ALA A 199 28.84 -41.19 24.55
C ALA A 199 28.49 -42.65 24.98
N PRO A 200 27.22 -43.11 25.05
CA PRO A 200 25.93 -42.51 25.48
C PRO A 200 25.21 -43.41 26.52
N ALA A 201 23.97 -43.03 26.87
CA ALA A 201 22.82 -43.90 27.20
C ALA A 201 22.24 -43.87 28.63
N ALA A 202 20.91 -43.99 28.63
CA ALA A 202 20.01 -44.58 29.62
C ALA A 202 19.15 -43.66 30.51
N LYS A 203 17.85 -43.65 30.13
CA LYS A 203 16.65 -43.91 30.93
C LYS A 203 16.26 -42.98 32.10
N ALA A 204 15.25 -42.14 31.81
CA ALA A 204 13.86 -42.24 32.31
C ALA A 204 13.59 -42.02 33.84
N PRO A 205 12.31 -41.90 34.28
CA PRO A 205 11.83 -40.70 34.99
C PRO A 205 11.28 -41.00 36.39
N ALA A 206 11.01 -39.97 37.21
CA ALA A 206 9.89 -39.96 38.17
C ALA A 206 9.85 -38.66 38.99
N GLN A 207 8.63 -38.34 39.44
CA GLN A 207 8.21 -37.47 40.56
C GLN A 207 7.52 -36.17 40.11
N LYS A 208 6.35 -35.82 40.63
CA LYS A 208 5.32 -36.55 41.38
C LYS A 208 4.02 -35.79 41.15
#